data_AF-A0AAX3RUB0-F1
#
_entry.id   AF-A0AAX3RUB0-F1
#
_cell.length_a   1.000
_cell.length_b   1.000
_cell.length_c   1.000
_cell.angle_alpha   90.00
_cell.angle_beta   90.00
_cell.angle_gamma   90.00
#
_symmetry.space_group_name_H-M   'P 1'
#
loop_
_entity.id
_entity.type
_entity.pdbx_description
1 polymer ?
#
loop_
_entity_poly.entity_id
_entity_poly.type
_entity_poly.pdbx_seq_one_letter_code
_entity_poly.pdbx_strand_id
1 'polypeptide(L)'
;MSAKPQKTEKLQKILARSGHGSRREIESFLKEGRISVDGKMATLGDRIEVKSSTKIRLDGRILAIKEAEKEICRVMAYYKPEGELCTRHDPEGRPTVFTRLPKLVGARWIAVGRLDVNTSGLLLFTTDGELANRLMHPSREVEREYAVRVFGEITDAKIRQLTQGVQLEDGPAAFKTVSYRGGEGMNQWYNVTLTEGRNREVRRLWEAVGVQVSRLIRVRYGDIDLPKGLPRGGWTELGLEQTNYLRELVELEPETETKVAVERDQRRIKANQIRRAVKRHSQVASRPASKRQSSRPTAKRRTRI
;
A
#
# COMPACT_ATOMS: atom_id res chain seq x y z
N MET A 1 -39.16 7.17 16.70
CA MET A 1 -37.88 7.65 16.14
C MET A 1 -36.79 6.67 16.59
N SER A 2 -36.34 5.77 15.70
CA SER A 2 -35.34 4.77 16.06
C SER A 2 -33.96 5.44 16.05
N ALA A 3 -33.28 5.50 17.20
CA ALA A 3 -31.94 6.07 17.31
C ALA A 3 -30.98 5.25 16.44
N LYS A 4 -30.29 5.91 15.49
CA LYS A 4 -29.19 5.28 14.75
C LYS A 4 -28.18 4.73 15.78
N PRO A 5 -27.67 3.50 15.62
CA PRO A 5 -26.70 2.93 16.55
C PRO A 5 -25.49 3.86 16.65
N GLN A 6 -25.18 4.34 17.87
CA GLN A 6 -24.06 5.22 18.14
C GLN A 6 -22.74 4.50 17.81
N LYS A 7 -22.12 4.90 16.70
CA LYS A 7 -20.93 4.24 16.16
C LYS A 7 -19.68 4.75 16.88
N THR A 8 -19.44 4.25 18.09
CA THR A 8 -18.17 4.51 18.80
C THR A 8 -17.04 3.77 18.10
N GLU A 9 -15.86 4.38 17.97
CA GLU A 9 -14.65 3.74 17.45
C GLU A 9 -13.50 3.87 18.44
N LYS A 10 -12.56 2.92 18.41
CA LYS A 10 -11.33 3.00 19.22
C LYS A 10 -10.55 4.28 18.89
N LEU A 11 -10.10 5.01 19.91
CA LEU A 11 -9.41 6.29 19.75
C LEU A 11 -8.18 6.20 18.83
N GLN A 12 -7.37 5.15 18.97
CA GLN A 12 -6.22 4.94 18.09
C GLN A 12 -6.59 4.68 16.62
N LYS A 13 -7.80 4.17 16.35
CA LYS A 13 -8.29 4.00 14.97
C LYS A 13 -8.63 5.37 14.36
N ILE A 14 -9.32 6.22 15.11
CA ILE A 14 -9.71 7.58 14.70
C ILE A 14 -8.46 8.40 14.40
N LEU A 15 -7.52 8.48 15.35
CA LEU A 15 -6.31 9.30 15.19
C LEU A 15 -5.42 8.79 14.05
N ALA A 16 -5.33 7.47 13.87
CA ALA A 16 -4.56 6.89 12.77
C ALA A 16 -5.21 7.19 11.40
N ARG A 17 -6.54 7.20 11.32
CA ARG A 17 -7.27 7.54 10.10
C ARG A 17 -7.03 9.01 9.72
N SER A 18 -7.09 9.92 10.69
CA SER A 18 -6.84 11.36 10.50
C SER A 18 -5.37 11.73 10.24
N GLY A 19 -4.46 10.76 10.21
CA GLY A 19 -3.06 10.97 9.83
C GLY A 19 -2.10 11.29 10.97
N HIS A 20 -2.51 11.17 12.24
CA HIS A 20 -1.71 11.52 13.42
C HIS A 20 -0.75 10.41 13.91
N GLY A 21 -0.46 9.42 13.07
CA GLY A 21 0.46 8.32 13.39
C GLY A 21 -0.06 6.94 13.00
N SER A 22 0.68 5.89 13.36
CA SER A 22 0.22 4.50 13.29
C SER A 22 -0.66 4.13 14.50
N ARG A 23 -1.51 3.10 14.37
CA ARG A 23 -2.33 2.65 15.51
C ARG A 23 -1.46 2.29 16.71
N ARG A 24 -0.35 1.57 16.51
CA ARG A 24 0.59 1.16 17.57
C ARG A 24 1.32 2.34 18.21
N GLU A 25 1.72 3.31 17.39
CA GLU A 25 2.35 4.54 17.87
C GLU A 25 1.37 5.35 18.75
N ILE A 26 0.13 5.49 18.31
CA ILE A 26 -0.92 6.13 19.10
C ILE A 26 -1.23 5.35 20.38
N GLU A 27 -1.20 4.02 20.34
CA GLU A 27 -1.31 3.18 21.55
C GLU A 27 -0.16 3.43 22.53
N SER A 28 1.06 3.70 22.05
CA SER A 28 2.18 4.15 22.90
C SER A 28 1.86 5.49 23.57
N PHE A 29 1.40 6.47 22.80
CA PHE A 29 1.02 7.79 23.34
C PHE A 29 -0.11 7.70 24.37
N LEU A 30 -1.06 6.78 24.19
CA LEU A 30 -2.12 6.52 25.18
C LEU A 30 -1.55 5.92 26.47
N LYS A 31 -0.64 4.95 26.37
CA LYS A 31 0.04 4.36 27.54
C LYS A 31 0.90 5.38 28.29
N GLU A 32 1.51 6.31 27.57
CA GLU A 32 2.32 7.41 28.12
C GLU A 32 1.47 8.54 28.72
N GLY A 33 0.13 8.50 28.63
CA GLY A 33 -0.72 9.56 29.15
C GLY A 33 -0.54 10.88 28.41
N ARG A 34 -0.34 10.85 27.09
CA ARG A 34 -0.10 12.05 26.27
C ARG A 34 -1.34 12.54 25.52
N ILE A 35 -2.39 11.74 25.47
CA ILE A 35 -3.62 12.04 24.73
C ILE A 35 -4.77 12.33 25.69
N SER A 36 -5.43 13.47 25.51
CA SER A 36 -6.65 13.82 26.25
C SER A 36 -7.84 14.00 25.31
N VAL A 37 -9.03 13.61 25.75
CA VAL A 37 -10.30 13.85 25.08
C VAL A 37 -11.17 14.71 26.00
N ASP A 38 -11.58 15.88 25.54
CA ASP A 38 -12.39 16.84 26.30
C ASP A 38 -11.82 17.17 27.68
N GLY A 39 -10.48 17.21 27.77
CA GLY A 39 -9.74 17.53 28.99
C GLY A 39 -9.50 16.35 29.93
N LYS A 40 -10.02 15.15 29.63
CA LYS A 40 -9.76 13.93 30.38
C LYS A 40 -8.68 13.09 29.70
N MET A 41 -7.77 12.52 30.48
CA MET A 41 -6.74 11.64 29.95
C MET A 41 -7.36 10.37 29.39
N ALA A 42 -7.02 10.05 28.14
CA ALA A 42 -7.49 8.85 27.47
C ALA A 42 -6.52 7.69 27.70
N THR A 43 -7.07 6.48 27.76
CA THR A 43 -6.34 5.25 28.02
C THR A 43 -6.45 4.24 26.87
N LEU A 44 -5.63 3.21 26.91
CA LEU A 44 -5.66 2.16 25.90
C LEU A 44 -6.98 1.39 25.96
N GLY A 45 -7.73 1.43 24.85
CA GLY A 45 -9.02 0.73 24.75
C GLY A 45 -10.21 1.68 24.66
N ASP A 46 -10.03 2.94 25.02
CA ASP A 46 -11.07 3.97 24.96
C ASP A 46 -11.71 4.04 23.58
N ARG A 47 -13.03 4.12 23.60
CA ARG A 47 -13.86 4.31 22.42
C ARG A 47 -14.56 5.64 22.54
N ILE A 48 -14.56 6.40 21.46
CA ILE A 48 -15.21 7.70 21.44
C ILE A 48 -16.13 7.80 20.22
N GLU A 49 -17.16 8.62 20.38
CA GLU A 49 -17.93 9.17 19.28
C GLU A 49 -17.31 10.53 18.94
N VAL A 50 -16.89 10.72 17.68
CA VAL A 50 -16.34 12.01 17.24
C VAL A 50 -17.53 12.89 16.88
N LYS A 51 -17.80 13.89 17.70
CA LYS A 51 -18.73 14.99 17.41
C LYS A 51 -17.94 16.23 17.03
N SER A 52 -18.56 17.18 16.36
CA SER A 52 -17.96 18.47 16.03
C SER A 52 -17.41 19.23 17.25
N SER A 53 -17.95 18.96 18.45
CA SER A 53 -17.49 19.55 19.72
C SER A 53 -16.35 18.80 20.41
N THR A 54 -16.04 17.56 20.00
CA THR A 54 -15.03 16.72 20.65
C THR A 54 -13.63 17.28 20.45
N LYS A 55 -12.94 17.62 21.55
CA LYS A 55 -11.57 18.18 21.52
C LYS A 55 -10.57 17.12 21.94
N ILE A 56 -9.86 16.57 20.97
CA ILE A 56 -8.74 15.65 21.23
C ILE A 56 -7.43 16.42 21.17
N ARG A 57 -6.57 16.19 22.17
CA ARG A 57 -5.23 16.80 22.24
C ARG A 57 -4.16 15.73 22.37
N LEU A 58 -3.02 15.96 21.74
CA LEU A 58 -1.77 15.25 21.97
C LEU A 58 -0.76 16.26 22.51
N ASP A 59 -0.19 16.01 23.69
CA ASP A 59 0.74 16.93 24.37
C ASP A 59 0.18 18.37 24.47
N GLY A 60 -1.11 18.49 24.79
CA GLY A 60 -1.82 19.77 24.90
C GLY A 60 -2.21 20.44 23.57
N ARG A 61 -1.70 19.96 22.42
CA ARG A 61 -2.04 20.50 21.09
C ARG A 61 -3.31 19.87 20.55
N ILE A 62 -4.27 20.69 20.13
CA ILE A 62 -5.52 20.22 19.53
C ILE A 62 -5.20 19.53 18.19
N LEU A 63 -5.68 18.29 18.06
CA LEU A 63 -5.57 17.53 16.82
C LEU A 63 -6.75 17.86 15.92
N ALA A 64 -6.46 18.22 14.67
CA ALA A 64 -7.49 18.35 13.66
C ALA A 64 -8.03 16.95 13.33
N ILE A 65 -9.25 16.67 13.76
CA ILE A 65 -9.98 15.46 13.45
C ILE A 65 -11.21 15.91 12.69
N LYS A 66 -11.34 15.44 11.46
CA LYS A 66 -12.58 15.64 10.73
C LYS A 66 -13.63 14.76 11.35
N GLU A 67 -14.82 15.33 11.55
CA GLU A 67 -16.01 14.54 11.86
C GLU A 67 -16.12 13.42 10.81
N ALA A 68 -16.67 12.27 11.16
CA ALA A 68 -16.78 11.12 10.25
C ALA A 68 -17.78 11.36 9.11
N GLU A 69 -17.95 12.61 8.66
CA GLU A 69 -18.48 12.92 7.33
C GLU A 69 -17.63 12.18 6.31
N LYS A 70 -18.34 11.45 5.45
CA LYS A 70 -17.87 10.40 4.53
C LYS A 70 -16.46 10.69 3.99
N GLU A 71 -15.42 10.17 4.64
CA GLU A 71 -14.06 10.25 4.10
C GLU A 71 -14.05 9.50 2.77
N ILE A 72 -13.94 10.24 1.67
CA ILE A 72 -13.90 9.66 0.32
C ILE A 72 -12.82 8.57 0.28
N CYS A 73 -13.23 7.34 0.01
CA CYS A 73 -12.34 6.22 -0.20
C CYS A 73 -11.56 6.42 -1.50
N ARG A 74 -10.26 6.65 -1.39
CA ARG A 74 -9.36 6.81 -2.54
C ARG A 74 -8.51 5.55 -2.66
N VAL A 75 -8.28 5.11 -3.90
CA VAL A 75 -7.39 3.98 -4.20
C VAL A 75 -6.39 4.39 -5.27
N MET A 76 -5.15 3.93 -5.12
CA MET A 76 -4.05 4.24 -6.02
C MET A 76 -3.34 2.96 -6.44
N ALA A 77 -3.10 2.82 -7.74
CA ALA A 77 -2.22 1.81 -8.30
C ALA A 77 -0.79 2.37 -8.40
N TYR A 78 0.15 1.73 -7.72
CA TYR A 78 1.56 2.06 -7.76
C TYR A 78 2.35 0.97 -8.46
N TYR A 79 3.20 1.34 -9.42
CA TYR A 79 4.19 0.41 -9.95
C TYR A 79 5.43 0.46 -9.07
N LYS A 80 5.45 -0.37 -8.01
CA LYS A 80 6.60 -0.50 -7.13
C LYS A 80 7.84 -0.97 -7.92
N PRO A 81 8.97 -0.25 -7.86
CA PRO A 81 10.24 -0.75 -8.36
C PRO A 81 10.93 -1.66 -7.32
N GLU A 82 11.93 -2.39 -7.79
CA GLU A 82 12.88 -3.06 -6.88
C GLU A 82 13.68 -2.02 -6.08
N GLY A 83 14.18 -2.42 -4.91
CA GLY A 83 14.97 -1.56 -4.01
C GLY A 83 14.15 -0.74 -3.01
N GLU A 84 12.82 -0.78 -3.08
CA GLU A 84 11.96 -0.08 -2.11
C GLU A 84 11.33 -0.99 -1.08
N LEU A 85 11.30 -0.51 0.16
CA LEU A 85 10.65 -1.18 1.27
C LEU A 85 9.18 -0.77 1.41
N CYS A 86 8.33 -1.75 1.69
CA CYS A 86 6.94 -1.53 2.10
C CYS A 86 6.85 -1.23 3.61
N THR A 87 7.56 -0.20 4.08
CA THR A 87 7.48 0.31 5.47
C THR A 87 7.32 1.82 5.49
N ARG A 88 6.66 2.37 6.52
CA ARG A 88 6.56 3.83 6.71
C ARG A 88 7.85 4.45 7.25
N HIS A 89 8.58 3.68 8.04
CA HIS A 89 9.82 4.12 8.66
C HIS A 89 10.83 2.98 8.54
N ASP A 90 11.99 3.30 7.99
CA ASP A 90 13.13 2.40 7.91
C ASP A 90 14.28 3.03 8.71
N PRO A 91 14.76 2.39 9.79
CA PRO A 91 15.83 2.94 10.62
C PRO A 91 17.13 3.21 9.86
N GLU A 92 17.40 2.41 8.81
CA GLU A 92 18.58 2.57 7.94
C GLU A 92 18.41 3.66 6.87
N GLY A 93 17.23 4.31 6.80
CA GLY A 93 16.95 5.38 5.86
C GLY A 93 16.86 4.94 4.40
N ARG A 94 16.62 3.65 4.13
CA ARG A 94 16.45 3.13 2.76
C ARG A 94 15.16 3.65 2.13
N PRO A 95 15.08 3.68 0.77
CA PRO A 95 13.89 4.14 0.07
C PRO A 95 12.64 3.35 0.43
N THR A 96 11.53 4.06 0.65
CA THR A 96 10.24 3.44 0.95
C THR A 96 9.23 3.72 -0.15
N VAL A 97 8.25 2.83 -0.29
CA VAL A 97 7.14 3.02 -1.24
C VAL A 97 6.30 4.27 -0.97
N PHE A 98 6.38 4.85 0.25
CA PHE A 98 5.63 6.06 0.63
C PHE A 98 6.34 7.35 0.21
N THR A 99 7.65 7.31 -0.07
CA THR A 99 8.47 8.51 -0.32
C THR A 99 8.00 9.33 -1.53
N ARG A 100 7.39 8.69 -2.54
CA ARG A 100 6.94 9.33 -3.78
C ARG A 100 5.42 9.57 -3.88
N LEU A 101 4.66 9.18 -2.87
CA LEU A 101 3.21 9.31 -2.89
C LEU A 101 2.79 10.77 -2.65
N PRO A 102 1.65 11.21 -3.20
CA PRO A 102 1.15 12.56 -2.97
C PRO A 102 0.75 12.70 -1.50
N LYS A 103 1.12 13.83 -0.90
CA LYS A 103 0.74 14.14 0.48
C LYS A 103 -0.77 14.35 0.58
N LEU A 104 -1.35 13.85 1.66
CA LEU A 104 -2.77 14.02 1.98
C LEU A 104 -2.92 14.95 3.17
N VAL A 105 -3.98 15.75 3.17
CA VAL A 105 -4.37 16.60 4.30
C VAL A 105 -5.49 15.91 5.06
N GLY A 106 -5.25 15.60 6.35
CA GLY A 106 -6.23 14.95 7.23
C GLY A 106 -6.49 13.47 6.92
N ALA A 107 -5.64 12.82 6.12
CA ALA A 107 -5.71 11.40 5.81
C ALA A 107 -4.31 10.85 5.52
N ARG A 108 -4.17 9.53 5.34
CA ARG A 108 -2.90 8.89 4.97
C ARG A 108 -3.09 7.70 4.03
N TRP A 109 -2.10 7.47 3.17
CA TRP A 109 -2.06 6.27 2.31
C TRP A 109 -1.71 5.02 3.10
N ILE A 110 -2.52 3.97 2.99
CA ILE A 110 -2.31 2.65 3.59
C ILE A 110 -1.96 1.69 2.47
N ALA A 111 -0.82 0.99 2.56
CA ALA A 111 -0.44 -0.03 1.59
C ALA A 111 -1.35 -1.26 1.76
N VAL A 112 -1.86 -1.79 0.63
CA VAL A 112 -2.59 -3.06 0.59
C VAL A 112 -1.57 -4.18 0.39
N GLY A 113 -1.19 -4.78 1.52
CA GLY A 113 -0.17 -5.81 1.59
C GLY A 113 1.25 -5.26 1.44
N ARG A 114 2.18 -6.16 1.19
CA ARG A 114 3.60 -5.85 0.98
C ARG A 114 4.11 -6.55 -0.26
N LEU A 115 5.17 -6.00 -0.83
CA LEU A 115 6.02 -6.66 -1.82
C LEU A 115 7.45 -6.62 -1.29
N ASP A 116 8.20 -7.69 -1.50
CA ASP A 116 9.60 -7.74 -1.09
C ASP A 116 10.42 -6.66 -1.81
N VAL A 117 11.59 -6.35 -1.24
CA VAL A 117 12.52 -5.36 -1.80
C VAL A 117 12.87 -5.68 -3.25
N ASN A 118 13.11 -6.96 -3.56
CA ASN A 118 13.48 -7.45 -4.90
C ASN A 118 12.27 -7.94 -5.71
N THR A 119 11.07 -7.47 -5.36
CA THR A 119 9.84 -7.72 -6.12
C THR A 119 9.29 -6.40 -6.62
N SER A 120 8.96 -6.35 -7.91
CA SER A 120 8.35 -5.20 -8.55
C SER A 120 6.87 -5.44 -8.85
N GLY A 121 6.19 -4.40 -9.33
CA GLY A 121 4.83 -4.52 -9.87
C GLY A 121 3.79 -3.76 -9.06
N LEU A 122 2.53 -4.14 -9.24
CA LEU A 122 1.38 -3.46 -8.68
C LEU A 122 1.36 -3.51 -7.16
N LEU A 123 1.32 -2.34 -6.52
CA LEU A 123 1.01 -2.17 -5.11
C LEU A 123 -0.16 -1.19 -5.00
N LEU A 124 -1.25 -1.62 -4.38
CA LEU A 124 -2.38 -0.74 -4.13
C LEU A 124 -2.14 0.06 -2.85
N PHE A 125 -2.57 1.32 -2.86
CA PHE A 125 -2.70 2.15 -1.66
C PHE A 125 -4.14 2.63 -1.53
N THR A 126 -4.64 2.75 -0.31
CA THR A 126 -5.96 3.34 -0.06
C THR A 126 -5.96 4.25 1.17
N THR A 127 -6.91 5.18 1.24
CA THR A 127 -7.19 5.93 2.46
C THR A 127 -8.10 5.17 3.43
N ASP A 128 -8.82 4.15 2.95
CA ASP A 128 -9.76 3.37 3.75
C ASP A 128 -9.07 2.15 4.38
N GLY A 129 -8.88 2.19 5.69
CA GLY A 129 -8.24 1.11 6.43
C GLY A 129 -9.06 -0.18 6.50
N GLU A 130 -10.39 -0.11 6.35
CA GLU A 130 -11.25 -1.29 6.30
C GLU A 130 -11.08 -2.00 4.96
N LEU A 131 -11.11 -1.26 3.85
CA LEU A 131 -10.83 -1.79 2.52
C LEU A 131 -9.45 -2.45 2.48
N ALA A 132 -8.41 -1.77 2.99
CA ALA A 132 -7.06 -2.34 3.04
C ALA A 132 -7.03 -3.65 3.84
N ASN A 133 -7.66 -3.68 5.02
CA ASN A 133 -7.69 -4.86 5.87
C ASN A 133 -8.38 -6.04 5.17
N ARG A 134 -9.57 -5.83 4.61
CA ARG A 134 -10.32 -6.90 3.95
C ARG A 134 -9.61 -7.42 2.69
N LEU A 135 -9.02 -6.55 1.87
CA LEU A 135 -8.25 -6.96 0.69
C LEU A 135 -7.00 -7.80 1.05
N MET A 136 -6.41 -7.56 2.24
CA MET A 136 -5.25 -8.31 2.73
C MET A 136 -5.63 -9.62 3.43
N HIS A 137 -6.83 -9.70 4.00
CA HIS A 137 -7.20 -10.82 4.85
C HIS A 137 -7.38 -12.11 4.01
N PRO A 138 -6.73 -13.23 4.40
CA PRO A 138 -6.81 -14.49 3.62
C PRO A 138 -8.24 -14.99 3.41
N SER A 139 -9.15 -14.75 4.36
CA SER A 139 -10.56 -15.20 4.26
C SER A 139 -11.35 -14.58 3.11
N ARG A 140 -10.82 -13.53 2.47
CA ARG A 140 -11.45 -12.91 1.28
C ARG A 140 -10.91 -13.48 -0.02
N GLU A 141 -9.87 -14.33 0.04
CA GLU A 141 -9.29 -15.06 -1.09
C GLU A 141 -9.00 -14.19 -2.32
N VAL A 142 -8.70 -12.90 -2.09
CA VAL A 142 -8.49 -11.94 -3.18
C VAL A 142 -7.26 -12.36 -3.98
N GLU A 143 -7.44 -12.55 -5.27
CA GLU A 143 -6.38 -13.03 -6.14
C GLU A 143 -5.24 -12.02 -6.28
N ARG A 144 -4.02 -12.55 -6.32
CA ARG A 144 -2.81 -11.83 -6.73
C ARG A 144 -2.16 -12.60 -7.86
N GLU A 145 -1.96 -11.95 -8.99
CA GLU A 145 -1.29 -12.55 -10.14
C GLU A 145 0.14 -12.02 -10.27
N TYR A 146 1.07 -12.94 -10.51
CA TYR A 146 2.48 -12.64 -10.70
C TYR A 146 2.94 -13.16 -12.06
N ALA A 147 3.65 -12.31 -12.80
CA ALA A 147 4.52 -12.75 -13.88
C ALA A 147 5.89 -13.10 -13.28
N VAL A 148 6.30 -14.35 -13.45
CA VAL A 148 7.49 -14.95 -12.86
C VAL A 148 8.41 -15.42 -13.96
N ARG A 149 9.67 -15.00 -13.94
CA ARG A 149 10.71 -15.60 -14.75
C ARG A 149 11.47 -16.60 -13.91
N VAL A 150 11.38 -17.87 -14.28
CA VAL A 150 12.04 -18.96 -13.60
C VAL A 150 13.30 -19.40 -14.35
N PHE A 151 14.23 -20.01 -13.60
CA PHE A 151 15.42 -20.64 -14.11
C PHE A 151 15.44 -22.10 -13.63
N GLY A 152 15.47 -23.04 -14.58
CA GLY A 152 15.47 -24.48 -14.32
C GLY A 152 14.58 -25.24 -15.29
N GLU A 153 14.67 -26.56 -15.25
CA GLU A 153 13.82 -27.45 -16.03
C GLU A 153 12.42 -27.52 -15.43
N ILE A 154 11.40 -27.18 -16.24
CA ILE A 154 9.99 -27.23 -15.86
C ILE A 154 9.29 -28.32 -16.65
N THR A 155 8.91 -29.39 -15.95
CA THR A 155 8.13 -30.50 -16.50
C THR A 155 6.67 -30.37 -16.05
N ASP A 156 5.73 -30.96 -16.80
CA ASP A 156 4.31 -30.99 -16.40
C ASP A 156 4.08 -31.58 -15.01
N ALA A 157 4.91 -32.54 -14.58
CA ALA A 157 4.87 -33.11 -13.23
C ALA A 157 5.10 -32.05 -12.13
N LYS A 158 6.06 -31.13 -12.33
CA LYS A 158 6.32 -30.01 -11.42
C LYS A 158 5.18 -29.02 -11.40
N ILE A 159 4.58 -28.73 -12.56
CA ILE A 159 3.40 -27.87 -12.64
C ILE A 159 2.24 -28.49 -11.84
N ARG A 160 2.00 -29.80 -11.97
CA ARG A 160 1.00 -30.51 -11.16
C ARG A 160 1.30 -30.47 -9.67
N GLN A 161 2.55 -30.66 -9.25
CA GLN A 161 2.93 -30.53 -7.83
C GLN A 161 2.61 -29.11 -7.31
N LEU A 162 2.96 -28.08 -8.07
CA LEU A 162 2.72 -26.70 -7.69
C LEU A 162 1.23 -26.33 -7.61
N THR A 163 0.35 -26.98 -8.37
CA THR A 163 -1.10 -26.72 -8.33
C THR A 163 -1.86 -27.64 -7.37
N GLN A 164 -1.36 -28.85 -7.11
CA GLN A 164 -1.95 -29.78 -6.13
C GLN A 164 -1.50 -29.46 -4.70
N GLY A 165 -0.33 -28.84 -4.55
CA GLY A 165 0.23 -28.39 -3.29
C GLY A 165 1.56 -29.05 -2.97
N VAL A 166 2.43 -28.26 -2.36
CA VAL A 166 3.74 -28.68 -1.85
C VAL A 166 3.87 -28.30 -0.39
N GLN A 167 4.70 -29.03 0.36
CA GLN A 167 4.99 -28.71 1.74
C GLN A 167 6.06 -27.61 1.80
N LEU A 168 5.72 -26.48 2.42
CA LEU A 168 6.67 -25.44 2.78
C LEU A 168 6.95 -25.48 4.30
N GLU A 169 7.96 -24.73 4.75
CA GLU A 169 8.36 -24.66 6.17
C GLU A 169 7.22 -24.21 7.11
N ASP A 170 6.36 -23.31 6.64
CA ASP A 170 5.22 -22.75 7.38
C ASP A 170 3.88 -23.40 7.00
N GLY A 171 3.90 -24.58 6.36
CA GLY A 171 2.71 -25.37 6.01
C GLY A 171 2.51 -25.61 4.51
N PRO A 172 1.50 -26.38 4.11
CA PRO A 172 1.19 -26.66 2.71
C PRO A 172 0.83 -25.37 1.95
N ALA A 173 1.16 -25.31 0.67
CA ALA A 173 0.83 -24.18 -0.21
C ALA A 173 0.70 -24.66 -1.67
N ALA A 174 -0.14 -23.97 -2.46
CA ALA A 174 -0.32 -24.26 -3.87
C ALA A 174 -0.57 -22.97 -4.67
N PHE A 175 -0.18 -22.96 -5.94
CA PHE A 175 -0.70 -21.95 -6.88
C PHE A 175 -2.14 -22.31 -7.26
N LYS A 176 -3.02 -21.29 -7.29
CA LYS A 176 -4.38 -21.46 -7.80
C LYS A 176 -4.35 -21.73 -9.32
N THR A 177 -3.51 -20.99 -10.05
CA THR A 177 -3.25 -21.24 -11.47
C THR A 177 -1.77 -21.06 -11.80
N VAL A 178 -1.30 -21.82 -12.78
CA VAL A 178 0.02 -21.66 -13.40
C VAL A 178 -0.16 -21.71 -14.91
N SER A 179 0.34 -20.71 -15.62
CA SER A 179 0.17 -20.60 -17.07
C SER A 179 1.48 -20.19 -17.74
N TYR A 180 1.95 -20.99 -18.69
CA TYR A 180 3.14 -20.67 -19.48
C TYR A 180 2.91 -19.42 -20.34
N ARG A 181 3.91 -18.54 -20.40
CA ARG A 181 3.87 -17.27 -21.14
C ARG A 181 5.03 -17.09 -22.12
N GLY A 182 5.78 -18.15 -22.40
CA GLY A 182 6.92 -18.13 -23.32
C GLY A 182 8.27 -18.07 -22.62
N GLY A 183 9.34 -18.15 -23.40
CA GLY A 183 10.71 -18.24 -22.91
C GLY A 183 11.57 -19.08 -23.83
N GLU A 184 12.88 -19.04 -23.62
CA GLU A 184 13.86 -19.78 -24.40
C GLU A 184 14.86 -20.48 -23.46
N GLY A 185 15.17 -21.74 -23.79
CA GLY A 185 16.05 -22.58 -22.98
C GLY A 185 15.57 -22.71 -21.53
N MET A 186 16.49 -22.48 -20.59
CA MET A 186 16.24 -22.62 -19.15
C MET A 186 15.51 -21.42 -18.53
N ASN A 187 15.28 -20.32 -19.27
CA ASN A 187 14.61 -19.13 -18.78
C ASN A 187 13.18 -19.06 -19.33
N GLN A 188 12.21 -19.32 -18.48
CA GLN A 188 10.80 -19.40 -18.87
C GLN A 188 9.94 -18.44 -18.05
N TRP A 189 8.90 -17.91 -18.67
CA TRP A 189 7.91 -17.06 -18.03
C TRP A 189 6.63 -17.81 -17.73
N TYR A 190 6.13 -17.61 -16.52
CA TYR A 190 4.84 -18.12 -16.09
C TYR A 190 4.03 -16.98 -15.45
N ASN A 191 2.73 -16.98 -15.71
CA ASN A 191 1.80 -16.29 -14.84
C ASN A 191 1.30 -17.26 -13.78
N VAL A 192 1.32 -16.84 -12.52
CA VAL A 192 0.83 -17.63 -11.39
C VAL A 192 -0.13 -16.80 -10.55
N THR A 193 -1.15 -17.44 -9.98
CA THR A 193 -2.10 -16.78 -9.08
C THR A 193 -2.10 -17.40 -7.68
N LEU A 194 -2.26 -16.54 -6.67
CA LEU A 194 -2.41 -16.91 -5.26
C LEU A 194 -3.59 -16.15 -4.65
N THR A 195 -4.29 -16.79 -3.71
CA THR A 195 -5.37 -16.20 -2.91
C THR A 195 -4.94 -15.86 -1.49
N GLU A 196 -3.71 -16.23 -1.11
CA GLU A 196 -3.01 -15.80 0.10
C GLU A 196 -1.74 -15.00 -0.23
N GLY A 197 -0.93 -14.68 0.78
CA GLY A 197 0.22 -13.79 0.65
C GLY A 197 1.24 -13.99 1.75
N ARG A 198 1.66 -15.24 1.97
CA ARG A 198 2.70 -15.59 2.95
C ARG A 198 4.05 -15.01 2.53
N ASN A 199 5.00 -14.93 3.47
CA ASN A 199 6.31 -14.35 3.18
C ASN A 199 6.98 -15.11 2.03
N ARG A 200 7.38 -14.39 0.96
CA ARG A 200 8.09 -14.92 -0.21
C ARG A 200 7.46 -16.17 -0.86
N GLU A 201 6.15 -16.33 -0.71
CA GLU A 201 5.42 -17.56 -1.06
C GLU A 201 5.64 -18.04 -2.50
N VAL A 202 5.54 -17.14 -3.49
CA VAL A 202 5.79 -17.49 -4.91
C VAL A 202 7.19 -18.08 -5.10
N ARG A 203 8.21 -17.52 -4.43
CA ARG A 203 9.59 -18.00 -4.56
C ARG A 203 9.75 -19.37 -3.93
N ARG A 204 9.21 -19.54 -2.72
CA ARG A 204 9.29 -20.81 -1.98
C ARG A 204 8.55 -21.94 -2.68
N LEU A 205 7.41 -21.66 -3.32
CA LEU A 205 6.71 -22.63 -4.16
C LEU A 205 7.59 -23.15 -5.31
N TRP A 206 8.17 -22.25 -6.11
CA TRP A 206 9.09 -22.67 -7.17
C TRP A 206 10.34 -23.38 -6.64
N GLU A 207 10.92 -22.89 -5.53
CA GLU A 207 12.10 -23.49 -4.90
C GLU A 207 11.81 -24.92 -4.40
N ALA A 208 10.60 -25.20 -3.91
CA ALA A 208 10.18 -26.53 -3.44
C ALA A 208 10.19 -27.60 -4.56
N VAL A 209 10.11 -27.19 -5.83
CA VAL A 209 10.24 -28.10 -7.00
C VAL A 209 11.60 -27.97 -7.70
N GLY A 210 12.60 -27.40 -7.01
CA GLY A 210 13.96 -27.24 -7.48
C GLY A 210 14.13 -26.18 -8.59
N VAL A 211 13.29 -25.14 -8.58
CA VAL A 211 13.28 -24.09 -9.61
C VAL A 211 13.55 -22.73 -8.99
N GLN A 212 14.46 -21.96 -9.57
CA GLN A 212 14.81 -20.63 -9.05
C GLN A 212 13.98 -19.52 -9.70
N VAL A 213 13.65 -18.48 -8.93
CA VAL A 213 12.96 -17.29 -9.44
C VAL A 213 13.95 -16.15 -9.70
N SER A 214 14.23 -15.89 -10.98
CA SER A 214 15.12 -14.80 -11.40
C SER A 214 14.43 -13.44 -11.42
N ARG A 215 13.12 -13.40 -11.69
CA ARG A 215 12.35 -12.14 -11.71
C ARG A 215 10.91 -12.37 -11.27
N LEU A 216 10.39 -11.43 -10.48
CA LEU A 216 9.03 -11.51 -9.94
C LEU A 216 8.34 -10.15 -10.05
N ILE A 217 7.19 -10.12 -10.72
CA ILE A 217 6.40 -8.91 -10.95
C ILE A 217 4.95 -9.20 -10.59
N ARG A 218 4.38 -8.50 -9.62
CA ARG A 218 2.92 -8.55 -9.41
C ARG A 218 2.22 -7.77 -10.52
N VAL A 219 1.44 -8.44 -11.33
CA VAL A 219 0.79 -7.84 -12.51
C VAL A 219 -0.69 -7.52 -12.27
N ARG A 220 -1.33 -8.15 -11.28
CA ARG A 220 -2.74 -7.91 -10.96
C ARG A 220 -3.04 -8.16 -9.47
N TYR A 221 -4.04 -7.45 -8.93
CA TYR A 221 -4.58 -7.62 -7.58
C TYR A 221 -6.11 -7.46 -7.62
N GLY A 222 -6.88 -8.51 -7.30
CA GLY A 222 -8.29 -8.59 -7.70
C GLY A 222 -8.40 -8.45 -9.23
N ASP A 223 -9.33 -7.66 -9.74
CA ASP A 223 -9.40 -7.31 -11.18
C ASP A 223 -8.74 -5.95 -11.49
N ILE A 224 -7.83 -5.49 -10.64
CA ILE A 224 -7.01 -4.32 -10.94
C ILE A 224 -5.69 -4.78 -11.52
N ASP A 225 -5.53 -4.60 -12.82
CA ASP A 225 -4.27 -4.80 -13.52
C ASP A 225 -3.26 -3.68 -13.23
N LEU A 226 -1.98 -4.01 -13.34
CA LEU A 226 -0.91 -3.04 -13.43
C LEU A 226 -1.15 -2.15 -14.66
N PRO A 227 -1.45 -0.84 -14.48
CA PRO A 227 -1.91 -0.03 -15.60
C PRO A 227 -0.89 0.05 -16.73
N LYS A 228 -1.33 -0.26 -17.96
CA LYS A 228 -0.49 -0.19 -19.15
C LYS A 228 0.05 1.24 -19.32
N GLY A 229 1.36 1.37 -19.53
CA GLY A 229 2.03 2.66 -19.71
C GLY A 229 2.39 3.40 -18.42
N LEU A 230 2.00 2.91 -17.23
CA LEU A 230 2.49 3.43 -15.96
C LEU A 230 3.99 3.11 -15.83
N PRO A 231 4.87 4.11 -15.66
CA PRO A 231 6.30 3.85 -15.49
C PRO A 231 6.58 3.26 -14.10
N ARG A 232 7.68 2.50 -13.99
CA ARG A 232 8.18 2.04 -12.69
C ARG A 232 8.43 3.21 -11.74
N GLY A 233 8.04 3.06 -10.49
CA GLY A 233 8.06 4.11 -9.47
C GLY A 233 6.97 5.17 -9.63
N GLY A 234 6.11 5.05 -10.64
CA GLY A 234 4.95 5.91 -10.87
C GLY A 234 3.68 5.35 -10.21
N TRP A 235 2.71 6.24 -9.99
CA TRP A 235 1.38 5.90 -9.49
C TRP A 235 0.30 6.57 -10.33
N THR A 236 -0.90 5.99 -10.32
CA THR A 236 -2.14 6.62 -10.78
C THR A 236 -3.25 6.34 -9.78
N GLU A 237 -4.12 7.31 -9.57
CA GLU A 237 -5.33 7.12 -8.77
C GLU A 237 -6.40 6.40 -9.60
N LEU A 238 -7.12 5.48 -8.98
CA LEU A 238 -8.20 4.71 -9.60
C LEU A 238 -9.48 5.56 -9.66
N GLY A 239 -10.27 5.36 -10.72
CA GLY A 239 -11.59 5.99 -10.84
C GLY A 239 -12.61 5.40 -9.86
N LEU A 240 -13.82 5.97 -9.85
CA LEU A 240 -14.90 5.53 -8.97
C LEU A 240 -15.31 4.08 -9.25
N GLU A 241 -15.47 3.72 -10.54
CA GLU A 241 -15.81 2.35 -10.98
C GLU A 241 -14.83 1.30 -10.43
N GLN A 242 -13.53 1.49 -10.65
CA GLN A 242 -12.50 0.57 -10.16
C GLN A 242 -12.40 0.55 -8.63
N THR A 243 -12.66 1.69 -7.99
CA THR A 243 -12.70 1.77 -6.52
C THR A 243 -13.90 0.99 -5.97
N ASN A 244 -15.07 1.11 -6.59
CA ASN A 244 -16.29 0.41 -6.17
C ASN A 244 -16.20 -1.08 -6.42
N TYR A 245 -15.62 -1.50 -7.55
CA TYR A 245 -15.27 -2.90 -7.77
C TYR A 245 -14.47 -3.48 -6.59
N LEU A 246 -13.40 -2.81 -6.15
CA LEU A 246 -12.59 -3.29 -5.03
C LEU A 246 -13.36 -3.31 -3.71
N ARG A 247 -14.33 -2.40 -3.52
CA ARG A 247 -15.18 -2.33 -2.32
C ARG A 247 -16.20 -3.46 -2.31
N GLU A 248 -16.91 -3.66 -3.41
CA GLU A 248 -17.89 -4.72 -3.60
C GLU A 248 -17.25 -6.11 -3.47
N LEU A 249 -16.05 -6.30 -4.04
CA LEU A 249 -15.25 -7.53 -3.92
C LEU A 249 -15.04 -7.96 -2.45
N VAL A 250 -15.04 -7.01 -1.52
CA VAL A 250 -14.87 -7.27 -0.08
C VAL A 250 -16.09 -6.86 0.74
N GLU A 251 -17.27 -6.83 0.13
CA GLU A 251 -18.57 -6.56 0.77
C GLU A 251 -18.60 -5.21 1.51
N LEU A 252 -18.04 -4.18 0.90
CA LEU A 252 -18.18 -2.79 1.35
C LEU A 252 -19.13 -2.05 0.43
N GLU A 253 -19.95 -1.19 1.02
CA GLU A 253 -20.85 -0.30 0.30
C GLU A 253 -20.10 0.53 -0.75
N PRO A 254 -20.66 0.75 -1.94
CA PRO A 254 -20.02 1.55 -2.98
C PRO A 254 -19.81 3.00 -2.51
N GLU A 255 -18.72 3.58 -2.98
CA GLU A 255 -18.46 5.01 -2.84
C GLU A 255 -19.29 5.79 -3.87
N THR A 256 -19.74 6.99 -3.49
CA THR A 256 -20.57 7.85 -4.34
C THR A 256 -19.82 9.05 -4.91
N GLU A 257 -18.62 9.32 -4.39
CA GLU A 257 -17.82 10.51 -4.71
C GLU A 257 -16.38 10.13 -5.04
N THR A 258 -15.70 10.94 -5.85
CA THR A 258 -14.27 10.75 -6.15
C THR A 258 -13.55 12.08 -6.22
N LYS A 259 -12.27 12.08 -5.84
CA LYS A 259 -11.37 13.23 -6.02
C LYS A 259 -10.63 13.21 -7.35
N VAL A 260 -10.83 12.17 -8.16
CA VAL A 260 -10.23 12.06 -9.49
C VAL A 260 -11.09 12.85 -10.48
N ALA A 261 -10.51 13.88 -11.09
CA ALA A 261 -11.19 14.64 -12.15
C ALA A 261 -11.61 13.72 -13.32
N VAL A 262 -12.82 13.91 -13.84
CA VAL A 262 -13.50 13.02 -14.80
C VAL A 262 -12.92 13.09 -16.23
N GLU A 263 -11.92 13.93 -16.50
CA GLU A 263 -11.42 14.13 -17.86
C GLU A 263 -10.51 12.99 -18.36
N ARG A 264 -11.05 12.19 -19.27
CA ARG A 264 -10.40 11.06 -19.95
C ARG A 264 -9.11 11.44 -20.72
N ASP A 265 -8.95 12.70 -21.12
CA ASP A 265 -7.77 13.18 -21.88
C ASP A 265 -6.50 13.43 -21.06
N GLN A 266 -6.59 13.50 -19.73
CA GLN A 266 -5.44 13.80 -18.87
C GLN A 266 -4.46 12.62 -18.68
N ARG A 267 -4.81 11.39 -19.09
CA ARG A 267 -3.99 10.18 -18.86
C ARG A 267 -2.61 10.27 -19.52
N ARG A 268 -2.52 10.87 -20.72
CA ARG A 268 -1.25 11.02 -21.47
C ARG A 268 -0.37 12.13 -20.92
N ILE A 269 -0.98 13.22 -20.42
CA ILE A 269 -0.27 14.36 -19.79
C ILE A 269 0.27 13.96 -18.40
N LYS A 270 -0.52 13.24 -17.59
CA LYS A 270 -0.09 12.71 -16.29
C LYS A 270 1.03 11.71 -16.41
N ALA A 271 1.03 10.82 -17.42
CA ALA A 271 2.13 9.87 -17.64
C ALA A 271 3.49 10.59 -17.83
N ASN A 272 3.52 11.70 -18.57
CA ASN A 272 4.74 12.50 -18.77
C ASN A 272 5.18 13.23 -17.49
N GLN A 273 4.24 13.77 -16.71
CA GLN A 273 4.55 14.37 -15.40
C GLN A 273 5.07 13.32 -14.41
N ILE A 274 4.46 12.14 -14.37
CA ILE A 274 4.89 11.01 -13.55
C ILE A 274 6.30 10.58 -13.98
N ARG A 275 6.57 10.43 -15.28
CA ARG A 275 7.92 10.15 -15.80
C ARG A 275 8.95 11.20 -15.36
N ARG A 276 8.60 12.49 -15.40
CA ARG A 276 9.46 13.59 -14.89
C ARG A 276 9.69 13.50 -13.39
N ALA A 277 8.66 13.15 -12.60
CA ALA A 277 8.79 12.94 -11.16
C ALA A 277 9.69 11.74 -10.82
N VAL A 278 9.50 10.62 -11.52
CA VAL A 278 10.36 9.42 -11.42
C VAL A 278 11.80 9.76 -11.77
N LYS A 279 12.04 10.47 -12.89
CA LYS A 279 13.38 10.88 -13.33
C LYS A 279 14.08 11.80 -12.32
N ARG A 280 13.37 12.77 -11.74
CA ARG A 280 13.93 13.63 -10.69
C ARG A 280 14.35 12.81 -9.46
N HIS A 281 13.53 11.84 -9.06
CA HIS A 281 13.84 11.02 -7.89
C HIS A 281 15.01 10.04 -8.13
N SER A 282 15.10 9.43 -9.32
CA SER A 282 16.23 8.55 -9.64
C SER A 282 17.57 9.30 -9.65
N GLN A 283 17.60 10.55 -10.14
CA GLN A 283 18.78 11.41 -10.10
C GLN A 283 19.20 11.84 -8.68
N VAL A 284 18.24 11.96 -7.75
CA VAL A 284 18.53 12.29 -6.33
C VAL A 284 18.98 11.05 -5.55
N ALA A 285 18.49 9.86 -5.93
CA ALA A 285 18.89 8.59 -5.33
C ALA A 285 20.31 8.16 -5.75
N SER A 286 20.75 8.50 -6.98
CA SER A 286 22.09 8.16 -7.49
C SER A 286 23.21 9.12 -7.07
N ARG A 287 22.93 10.21 -6.34
CA ARG A 287 23.96 11.14 -5.87
C ARG A 287 24.65 10.60 -4.60
N PRO A 288 26.01 10.56 -4.55
CA PRO A 288 26.74 10.12 -3.37
C PRO A 288 26.46 11.02 -2.16
N ALA A 289 26.43 10.42 -0.96
CA ALA A 289 26.02 11.06 0.29
C ALA A 289 26.79 12.37 0.59
N SER A 290 28.05 12.48 0.15
CA SER A 290 28.89 13.67 0.35
C SER A 290 28.37 14.94 -0.35
N LYS A 291 27.56 14.82 -1.42
CA LYS A 291 26.99 15.98 -2.14
C LYS A 291 25.56 16.34 -1.69
N ARG A 292 24.94 15.59 -0.77
CA ARG A 292 23.60 15.90 -0.24
C ARG A 292 23.60 17.04 0.79
N GLN A 293 24.74 17.33 1.42
CA GLN A 293 24.85 18.36 2.46
C GLN A 293 25.16 19.77 1.93
N SER A 294 25.58 19.94 0.66
CA SER A 294 26.06 21.23 0.16
C SER A 294 25.01 22.14 -0.47
N SER A 295 23.71 21.81 -0.37
CA SER A 295 22.64 22.61 -1.01
C SER A 295 21.56 23.09 -0.03
N ARG A 296 21.95 23.49 1.18
CA ARG A 296 21.11 24.41 1.98
C ARG A 296 21.46 25.84 1.57
N PRO A 297 20.52 26.62 1.00
CA PRO A 297 20.75 28.05 0.81
C PRO A 297 20.81 28.69 2.20
N THR A 298 21.95 29.26 2.55
CA THR A 298 22.08 30.14 3.72
C THR A 298 21.18 31.35 3.51
N ALA A 299 20.10 31.45 4.27
CA ALA A 299 19.23 32.62 4.29
C ALA A 299 20.05 33.81 4.81
N LYS A 300 20.39 34.75 3.91
CA LYS A 300 20.94 36.05 4.29
C LYS A 300 19.87 36.82 5.07
N ARG A 301 20.08 36.90 6.38
CA ARG A 301 19.33 37.75 7.31
C ARG A 301 19.65 39.22 6.96
N ARG A 302 18.74 39.89 6.25
CA ARG A 302 18.79 41.36 6.08
C ARG A 302 18.14 41.99 7.30
N THR A 303 18.96 42.44 8.24
CA THR A 303 18.59 43.49 9.19
C THR A 303 18.45 44.81 8.43
N ARG A 304 17.35 45.52 8.64
CA ARG A 304 17.27 46.96 8.43
C ARG A 304 16.72 47.59 9.71
N ILE A 305 17.48 48.60 10.14
CA ILE A 305 17.15 49.64 11.12
C ILE A 305 15.97 50.44 10.60
#